data_AF-A0A3L0W4Z7-F1
#
_entry.id   AF-A0A3L0W4Z7-F1
#
_cell.length_a   1.000
_cell.length_b   1.000
_cell.length_c   1.000
_cell.angle_alpha   90.00
_cell.angle_beta   90.00
_cell.angle_gamma   90.00
#
_symmetry.space_group_name_H-M   'P 1'
#
loop_
_entity.id
_entity.type
_entity.pdbx_description
1 polymer ?
#
loop_
_entity_poly.entity_id
_entity_poly.type
_entity_poly.pdbx_seq_one_letter_code
_entity_poly.pdbx_strand_id
1 'polypeptide(L)'
;MTTTTTHTNGQQPAAPDQPTRFFAQWGLPHTVTPRFGARLIQEHHRLHFLSDRASLIGEWAEEAIDQLEAAFPAIIEELEGKLLRGELDPRRQQCITIQHAGLTCEADTLGSHGYVYIAIYATTSMDANPDRKA
;
A
#
# COMPACT_ATOMS: atom_id res chain seq x y z
N MET A 1 -62.82 10.12 -2.38
CA MET A 1 -61.73 10.98 -1.85
C MET A 1 -60.64 11.04 -2.91
N THR A 2 -60.19 12.26 -3.18
CA THR A 2 -59.53 12.73 -4.40
C THR A 2 -58.04 12.41 -4.41
N THR A 3 -57.51 12.06 -5.58
CA THR A 3 -56.08 11.97 -5.91
C THR A 3 -55.45 13.37 -5.98
N THR A 4 -54.21 13.53 -5.53
CA THR A 4 -53.37 14.70 -5.84
C THR A 4 -51.89 14.30 -5.89
N THR A 5 -51.38 14.35 -7.12
CA THR A 5 -49.97 14.29 -7.55
C THR A 5 -49.22 15.57 -7.15
N THR A 6 -47.93 15.50 -6.81
CA THR A 6 -46.94 16.54 -7.19
C THR A 6 -45.53 15.96 -7.25
N HIS A 7 -44.95 16.09 -8.44
CA HIS A 7 -43.55 15.87 -8.86
C HIS A 7 -42.65 17.06 -8.46
N THR A 8 -41.34 16.82 -8.27
CA THR A 8 -40.18 17.68 -8.66
C THR A 8 -38.93 17.17 -7.96
N ASN A 9 -38.08 16.39 -8.64
CA ASN A 9 -36.88 16.81 -9.37
C ASN A 9 -35.84 17.55 -8.51
N GLY A 10 -34.84 16.80 -8.05
CA GLY A 10 -33.59 17.28 -7.47
C GLY A 10 -32.48 16.36 -7.98
N GLN A 11 -32.02 16.65 -9.19
CA GLN A 11 -30.91 16.00 -9.88
C GLN A 11 -29.63 16.23 -9.06
N GLN A 12 -29.18 15.22 -8.30
CA GLN A 12 -27.87 15.24 -7.68
C GLN A 12 -26.89 14.50 -8.60
N PRO A 13 -25.76 15.11 -9.00
CA PRO A 13 -24.85 14.51 -9.97
C PRO A 13 -24.33 13.16 -9.49
N ALA A 14 -24.41 12.16 -10.36
CA ALA A 14 -23.68 10.92 -10.20
C ALA A 14 -22.19 11.28 -10.08
N ALA A 15 -21.66 11.16 -8.86
CA ALA A 15 -20.22 11.15 -8.64
C ALA A 15 -19.64 10.07 -9.56
N PRO A 16 -18.54 10.35 -10.28
CA PRO A 16 -18.00 9.42 -11.25
C PRO A 16 -17.75 8.09 -10.56
N ASP A 17 -18.15 7.00 -11.23
CA ASP A 17 -17.85 5.60 -10.93
C ASP A 17 -16.43 5.47 -10.38
N GLN A 18 -16.29 5.64 -9.07
CA GLN A 18 -15.15 5.11 -8.36
C GLN A 18 -15.28 3.61 -8.57
N PRO A 19 -14.28 2.91 -9.12
CA PRO A 19 -14.35 1.47 -9.14
C PRO A 19 -14.43 1.02 -7.69
N THR A 20 -15.65 0.67 -7.28
CA THR A 20 -16.01 0.04 -6.02
C THR A 20 -15.46 -1.38 -6.02
N ARG A 21 -14.13 -1.46 -6.07
CA ARG A 21 -13.33 -2.62 -5.73
C ARG A 21 -12.24 -2.13 -4.79
N PHE A 22 -12.68 -1.54 -3.68
CA PHE A 22 -11.98 -1.63 -2.41
C PHE A 22 -11.95 -3.12 -2.00
N PHE A 23 -11.18 -3.94 -2.72
CA PHE A 23 -10.61 -5.12 -2.10
C PHE A 23 -9.80 -4.60 -0.93
N ALA A 24 -10.02 -5.16 0.26
CA ALA A 24 -9.37 -4.76 1.49
C ALA A 24 -7.84 -4.92 1.37
N GLN A 25 -7.18 -3.96 0.74
CA GLN A 25 -5.73 -3.91 0.69
C GLN A 25 -5.30 -3.35 2.04
N TRP A 26 -4.60 -4.16 2.83
CA TRP A 26 -4.08 -3.73 4.11
C TRP A 26 -2.91 -2.73 3.97
N GLY A 27 -2.44 -2.47 2.74
CA GLY A 27 -1.36 -1.54 2.42
C GLY A 27 -1.82 -0.21 1.78
N LEU A 28 -0.84 0.60 1.37
CA LEU A 28 -1.09 1.88 0.69
C LEU A 28 -1.72 1.67 -0.71
N PRO A 29 -2.62 2.58 -1.15
CA PRO A 29 -3.17 2.54 -2.50
C PRO A 29 -2.10 2.85 -3.54
N HIS A 30 -1.72 1.82 -4.32
CA HIS A 30 -0.81 1.95 -5.45
C HIS A 30 -1.44 1.37 -6.72
N THR A 31 -1.06 1.90 -7.88
CA THR A 31 -1.45 1.42 -9.22
C THR A 31 -0.52 0.34 -9.80
N VAL A 32 0.61 0.02 -9.13
CA VAL A 32 1.62 -0.94 -9.61
C VAL A 32 1.20 -2.35 -9.22
N THR A 33 1.41 -3.27 -10.16
CA THR A 33 1.14 -4.70 -10.06
C THR A 33 2.31 -5.45 -10.72
N PRO A 34 2.90 -6.48 -10.10
CA PRO A 34 2.56 -7.05 -8.80
C PRO A 34 3.03 -6.20 -7.59
N ARG A 35 2.28 -6.25 -6.49
CA ARG A 35 2.62 -5.58 -5.23
C ARG A 35 2.20 -6.36 -3.98
N PHE A 36 2.87 -6.09 -2.87
CA PHE A 36 2.65 -6.67 -1.56
C PHE A 36 2.25 -5.56 -0.60
N GLY A 37 1.03 -5.61 -0.09
CA GLY A 37 0.54 -4.68 0.93
C GLY A 37 0.48 -5.35 2.29
N ALA A 38 0.93 -4.68 3.33
CA ALA A 38 0.75 -5.19 4.69
C ALA A 38 0.49 -4.07 5.70
N ARG A 39 -0.21 -4.43 6.79
CA ARG A 39 -0.39 -3.56 7.95
C ARG A 39 0.40 -4.10 9.13
N LEU A 40 1.49 -3.41 9.45
CA LEU A 40 2.36 -3.70 10.57
C LEU A 40 1.80 -3.07 11.85
N ILE A 41 1.99 -3.73 12.98
CA ILE A 41 1.68 -3.18 14.30
C ILE A 41 2.93 -2.49 14.83
N GLN A 42 2.79 -1.22 15.15
CA GLN A 42 3.87 -0.44 15.73
C GLN A 42 3.78 -0.49 17.25
N GLU A 43 4.84 -0.99 17.88
CA GLU A 43 5.05 -0.94 19.32
C GLU A 43 6.29 -0.08 19.60
N HIS A 44 6.07 1.19 19.96
CA HIS A 44 7.13 2.19 20.08
C HIS A 44 7.92 2.36 18.77
N HIS A 45 9.13 1.81 18.70
CA HIS A 45 9.98 1.86 17.51
C HIS A 45 10.11 0.50 16.83
N ARG A 46 9.39 -0.51 17.32
CA ARG A 46 9.37 -1.86 16.74
C ARG A 46 8.14 -2.07 15.87
N LEU A 47 8.32 -2.84 14.81
CA LEU A 47 7.29 -3.17 13.84
C LEU A 47 7.06 -4.68 13.84
N HIS A 48 5.84 -5.07 14.22
CA HIS A 48 5.41 -6.45 14.22
C HIS A 48 4.65 -6.76 12.94
N PHE A 49 5.18 -7.70 12.16
CA PHE A 49 4.53 -8.22 10.96
C PHE A 49 3.51 -9.31 11.32
N LEU A 50 2.34 -9.26 10.68
CA LEU A 50 1.29 -10.27 10.80
C LEU A 50 0.85 -10.69 9.40
N SER A 51 1.02 -11.97 9.06
CA SER A 51 0.65 -12.51 7.74
C SER A 51 -0.85 -12.40 7.44
N ASP A 52 -1.70 -12.47 8.48
CA ASP A 52 -3.17 -12.26 8.36
C ASP A 52 -3.54 -10.83 7.93
N ARG A 53 -2.60 -9.88 8.11
CA ARG A 53 -2.75 -8.47 7.72
C ARG A 53 -1.88 -8.13 6.51
N ALA A 54 -1.51 -9.14 5.73
CA ALA A 54 -0.77 -8.99 4.49
C ALA A 54 -1.64 -9.41 3.30
N SER A 55 -1.35 -8.86 2.13
CA SER A 55 -2.04 -9.16 0.89
C SER A 55 -1.05 -9.03 -0.27
N LEU A 56 -0.90 -10.12 -1.01
CA LEU A 56 -0.25 -10.10 -2.32
C LEU A 56 -1.32 -9.72 -3.35
N ILE A 57 -1.06 -8.68 -4.13
CA ILE A 57 -1.94 -8.18 -5.18
C ILE A 57 -1.23 -8.35 -6.53
N GLY A 58 -1.88 -9.04 -7.46
CA GLY A 58 -1.33 -9.34 -8.78
C GLY A 58 -0.70 -10.73 -8.88
N GLU A 59 -0.16 -11.02 -10.06
CA GLU A 59 0.56 -12.26 -10.34
C GLU A 59 2.02 -12.11 -9.94
N TRP A 60 2.44 -12.90 -8.95
CA TRP A 60 3.82 -12.94 -8.46
C TRP A 60 4.52 -14.19 -9.00
N ALA A 61 5.71 -14.01 -9.58
CA ALA A 61 6.60 -15.12 -9.91
C ALA A 61 7.28 -15.65 -8.64
N GLU A 62 7.67 -16.92 -8.63
CA GLU A 62 8.32 -17.56 -7.46
C GLU A 62 9.59 -16.82 -7.07
N GLU A 63 10.39 -16.40 -8.05
CA GLU A 63 11.63 -15.64 -7.82
C GLU A 63 11.36 -14.27 -7.19
N ALA A 64 10.23 -13.65 -7.53
CA ALA A 64 9.84 -12.36 -6.95
C ALA A 64 9.37 -12.52 -5.50
N ILE A 65 8.72 -13.65 -5.16
CA ILE A 65 8.35 -14.00 -3.79
C ILE A 65 9.61 -14.25 -2.96
N ASP A 66 10.55 -15.05 -3.46
CA ASP A 66 11.82 -15.32 -2.78
C ASP A 66 12.61 -14.03 -2.51
N GLN A 67 12.65 -13.13 -3.50
CA GLN A 67 13.29 -11.82 -3.36
C GLN A 67 12.59 -10.95 -2.31
N LEU A 68 11.25 -10.95 -2.30
CA LEU A 68 10.47 -10.24 -1.29
C LEU A 68 10.75 -10.80 0.11
N GLU A 69 10.70 -12.12 0.29
CA GLU A 69 10.97 -12.77 1.58
C GLU A 69 12.39 -12.51 2.08
N ALA A 70 13.38 -12.48 1.19
CA ALA A 70 14.76 -12.15 1.54
C ALA A 70 14.95 -10.67 1.90
N ALA A 71 14.28 -9.75 1.20
CA ALA A 71 14.38 -8.32 1.43
C ALA A 71 13.52 -7.82 2.60
N PHE A 72 12.44 -8.53 2.93
CA PHE A 72 11.43 -8.08 3.88
C PHE A 72 12.01 -7.77 5.28
N PRO A 73 12.83 -8.64 5.91
CA PRO A 73 13.43 -8.33 7.21
C PRO A 73 14.26 -7.05 7.21
N ALA A 74 15.05 -6.83 6.15
CA ALA A 74 15.87 -5.63 6.01
C ALA A 74 15.02 -4.36 5.85
N ILE A 75 13.92 -4.45 5.10
CA ILE A 75 12.95 -3.35 4.97
C ILE A 75 12.32 -3.02 6.32
N ILE A 76 11.93 -4.03 7.12
CA ILE A 76 11.38 -3.83 8.46
C ILE A 76 12.39 -3.13 9.37
N GLU A 77 13.64 -3.60 9.42
CA GLU A 77 14.71 -2.97 10.20
C GLU A 77 14.94 -1.50 9.79
N GLU A 78 14.88 -1.21 8.48
CA GLU A 78 15.04 0.16 7.99
C GLU A 78 13.87 1.06 8.45
N LEU A 79 12.64 0.56 8.40
CA LEU A 79 11.44 1.26 8.89
C LEU A 79 11.49 1.49 10.41
N GLU A 80 11.92 0.52 11.19
CA GLU A 80 12.15 0.68 12.64
C GLU A 80 13.22 1.74 12.91
N GLY A 81 14.29 1.76 12.11
CA GLY A 81 15.31 2.81 12.16
C GLY A 81 14.75 4.20 11.82
N LYS A 82 13.82 4.30 10.87
CA LYS A 82 13.14 5.56 10.52
C LYS A 82 12.22 6.04 11.64
N LEU A 83 11.51 5.12 12.33
CA LEU A 83 10.74 5.43 13.54
C LEU A 83 11.65 5.95 14.65
N LEU A 84 12.78 5.29 14.90
CA LEU A 84 13.74 5.70 15.93
C LEU A 84 14.33 7.10 15.67
N ARG A 85 14.57 7.43 14.40
CA ARG A 85 15.06 8.77 13.99
C ARG A 85 13.97 9.84 13.94
N GLY A 86 12.70 9.46 14.13
CA GLY A 86 11.56 10.37 14.03
C GLY A 86 11.24 10.79 12.59
N GLU A 87 11.82 10.12 11.59
CA GLU A 87 11.47 10.31 10.17
C GLU A 87 10.10 9.71 9.85
N LEU A 88 9.72 8.65 10.57
CA LEU A 88 8.37 8.10 10.58
C LEU A 88 7.71 8.44 11.91
N ASP A 89 6.52 9.03 11.87
CA ASP A 89 5.84 9.62 13.03
C ASP A 89 4.44 9.02 13.07
N PRO A 90 4.05 8.34 14.16
CA PRO A 90 2.76 7.69 14.26
C PRO A 90 1.57 8.66 14.36
N ARG A 91 1.83 9.95 14.58
CA ARG A 91 0.82 11.00 14.75
C ARG A 91 0.66 11.87 13.51
N ARG A 92 1.56 11.76 12.54
CA ARG A 92 1.54 12.57 11.31
C ARG A 92 1.37 11.64 10.13
N GLN A 93 0.44 11.98 9.25
CA GLN A 93 0.35 11.33 7.95
C GLN A 93 1.60 11.73 7.15
N GLN A 94 2.44 10.74 6.84
CA GLN A 94 3.60 10.93 6.00
C GLN A 94 3.96 9.61 5.32
N CYS A 95 4.13 9.68 4.01
CA CYS A 95 4.61 8.55 3.23
C CYS A 95 6.13 8.68 3.11
N ILE A 96 6.84 7.63 3.51
CA ILE A 96 8.26 7.47 3.25
C ILE A 96 8.48 6.37 2.22
N THR A 97 9.48 6.54 1.37
CA THR A 97 9.86 5.57 0.35
C THR A 97 11.26 5.05 0.65
N ILE A 98 11.39 3.74 0.71
CA ILE A 98 12.64 3.00 0.91
C ILE A 98 12.89 2.17 -0.34
N GLN A 99 14.14 2.09 -0.78
CA GLN A 99 14.54 1.20 -1.86
C GLN A 99 15.55 0.20 -1.32
N HIS A 100 15.21 -1.09 -1.42
CA HIS A 100 16.05 -2.16 -0.92
C HIS A 100 16.00 -3.36 -1.86
N ALA A 101 17.18 -3.91 -2.22
CA ALA A 101 17.29 -5.10 -3.07
C ALA A 101 16.44 -5.05 -4.36
N GLY A 102 16.35 -3.90 -5.03
CA GLY A 102 15.55 -3.73 -6.25
C GLY A 102 14.03 -3.69 -6.02
N LEU A 103 13.58 -3.59 -4.78
CA LEU A 103 12.20 -3.35 -4.39
C LEU A 103 12.06 -1.92 -3.85
N THR A 104 10.90 -1.32 -4.13
CA THR A 104 10.47 -0.07 -3.51
C THR A 104 9.44 -0.40 -2.45
N CYS A 105 9.66 0.07 -1.22
CA CYS A 105 8.74 0.00 -0.10
C CYS A 105 8.26 1.41 0.24
N GLU A 106 6.97 1.64 0.09
CA GLU A 106 6.30 2.83 0.63
C GLU A 106 5.69 2.49 1.98
N ALA A 107 5.87 3.37 2.95
CA ALA A 107 5.32 3.21 4.29
C ALA A 107 4.68 4.50 4.79
N ASP A 108 3.47 4.39 5.36
CA ASP A 108 2.76 5.51 5.98
C ASP A 108 2.09 5.05 7.28
N THR A 109 2.11 5.89 8.31
CA THR A 109 1.42 5.60 9.58
C THR A 109 -0.06 5.98 9.53
N LEU A 110 -0.46 6.81 8.57
CA LEU A 110 -1.78 7.43 8.41
C LEU A 110 -2.29 8.13 9.68
N GLY A 111 -1.39 8.53 10.59
CA GLY A 111 -1.78 9.08 11.90
C GLY A 111 -2.56 8.09 12.77
N SER A 112 -2.35 6.79 12.60
CA SER A 112 -3.13 5.73 13.27
C SER A 112 -2.72 5.47 14.73
N HIS A 113 -1.67 6.12 15.23
CA HIS A 113 -1.11 5.95 16.58
C HIS A 113 -0.58 4.54 16.94
N GLY A 114 -0.55 3.59 16.00
CA GLY A 114 -0.08 2.23 16.29
C GLY A 114 -0.02 1.28 15.10
N TYR A 115 -0.28 1.75 13.87
CA TYR A 115 -0.13 0.95 12.66
C TYR A 115 0.76 1.66 11.64
N VAL A 116 1.50 0.84 10.89
CA VAL A 116 2.23 1.28 9.70
C VAL A 116 1.72 0.46 8.52
N TYR A 117 1.27 1.18 7.50
CA TYR A 117 0.76 0.63 6.26
C TYR A 117 1.89 0.64 5.26
N ILE A 118 2.23 -0.53 4.71
CA ILE A 118 3.31 -0.67 3.75
C ILE A 118 2.80 -1.18 2.41
N ALA A 119 3.46 -0.75 1.34
CA ALA A 119 3.31 -1.29 0.00
C ALA A 119 4.69 -1.54 -0.60
N ILE A 120 5.00 -2.79 -0.92
CA ILE A 120 6.25 -3.21 -1.53
C ILE A 120 5.97 -3.66 -2.96
N TYR A 121 6.75 -3.17 -3.90
CA TYR A 121 6.67 -3.53 -5.31
C TYR A 121 8.06 -3.51 -5.92
N ALA A 122 8.25 -4.22 -7.04
CA ALA A 122 9.52 -4.16 -7.75
C ALA A 122 9.80 -2.72 -8.17
N THR A 123 11.00 -2.21 -7.85
CA THR A 123 11.45 -0.94 -8.39
C THR A 123 11.47 -1.13 -9.90
N THR A 124 10.59 -0.43 -10.61
CA THR A 124 10.65 -0.39 -12.05
C THR A 124 11.91 0.38 -12.39
N SER A 125 13.04 -0.34 -12.46
CA SER A 125 14.17 0.15 -13.24
C SER A 125 13.59 0.28 -14.64
N MET A 126 13.27 1.50 -15.03
CA MET A 126 12.86 1.89 -16.38
C MET A 126 14.00 1.66 -17.40
N ASP A 127 14.91 0.71 -17.12
CA ASP A 127 16.10 0.36 -17.90
C ASP A 127 16.34 -1.16 -17.88
N ALA A 128 15.27 -1.96 -17.99
CA ALA A 128 15.38 -3.36 -18.37
C ALA A 128 14.26 -3.70 -19.35
N ASN A 129 14.29 -3.05 -20.52
CA ASN A 129 13.73 -3.67 -21.73
C ASN A 129 14.85 -4.47 -22.42
N PRO A 130 15.04 -5.77 -22.15
CA PRO A 130 15.93 -6.59 -22.96
C PRO A 130 15.33 -6.94 -24.34
N ASP A 131 14.08 -6.55 -24.64
CA ASP A 131 13.45 -6.88 -25.92
C ASP A 131 13.43 -5.69 -26.88
N ARG A 132 14.60 -5.47 -27.50
CA ARG A 132 14.68 -4.86 -28.83
C ARG A 132 15.49 -5.80 -29.71
N LYS A 133 14.92 -6.97 -30.00
CA LYS A 133 15.48 -7.91 -30.97
C LYS A 133 14.49 -8.13 -32.12
N ALA A 134 14.60 -7.28 -33.14
CA ALA A 134 14.46 -7.59 -34.58
C ALA A 134 14.59 -6.29 -35.38
#